data_AF-A0A831R2Z3-F1
#
_entry.id   AF-A0A831R2Z3-F1
#
_cell.length_a   1.000
_cell.length_b   1.000
_cell.length_c   1.000
_cell.angle_alpha   90.00
_cell.angle_beta   90.00
_cell.angle_gamma   90.00
#
_symmetry.space_group_name_H-M   'P 1'
#
loop_
_entity.id
_entity.type
_entity.pdbx_description
1 polymer ?
#
loop_
_entity_poly.entity_id
_entity_poly.type
_entity_poly.pdbx_seq_one_letter_code
_entity_poly.pdbx_strand_id
1 'polypeptide(L)'
;IQHLSIRASGGAEKMLNFFVTLVNEISIPVVMVGTPKARPIFEMDLRSARRGAGFGSILWEPMEKSALGENVLRTEWGAFTNKLWKYQWLTKASEEVADELRDLWFDLSQGIMDVVIKLFVLSQIRAVVTGTERITANILKAVYQDELKPIHPMMEALRSGDSSKIARYSDLTIPDIDKKILELSNLLESSKDQIRKSVRYGGNDQAIRLHNMLVDMGYESDLLEPLIERAFEQHPDLQIKDLMPIILNWYQFTEQSPPAKKQQKPKSIKVKDWHTLASDDFRFMHSQAANEEQMLEAVQQSGLVFNTDRWLTSGE
;
A
#
# COMPACT_ATOMS: atom_id res chain seq x y z
N ILE A 1 -2.05 -30.74 -0.63
CA ILE A 1 -0.60 -30.90 -0.41
C ILE A 1 -0.15 -29.82 0.58
N GLN A 2 0.26 -30.22 1.78
CA GLN A 2 0.57 -29.30 2.90
C GLN A 2 1.98 -29.52 3.47
N HIS A 3 2.50 -30.75 3.41
CA HIS A 3 3.85 -31.11 3.85
C HIS A 3 4.59 -31.85 2.76
N LEU A 4 5.07 -31.11 1.76
CA LEU A 4 5.95 -31.66 0.75
C LEU A 4 7.38 -31.28 1.13
N SER A 5 8.03 -32.11 1.94
CA SER A 5 9.36 -31.85 2.47
C SER A 5 10.39 -31.90 1.34
N ILE A 6 10.88 -30.74 0.93
CA ILE A 6 12.01 -30.55 0.01
C ILE A 6 13.32 -30.83 0.76
N ARG A 7 13.42 -31.95 1.48
CA ARG A 7 14.70 -32.40 2.05
C ARG A 7 15.46 -33.11 0.94
N ALA A 8 16.24 -32.37 0.18
CA ALA A 8 17.42 -32.79 -0.60
C ALA A 8 17.35 -34.04 -1.52
N SER A 9 16.19 -34.68 -1.73
CA SER A 9 16.13 -36.02 -2.36
C SER A 9 15.06 -36.19 -3.44
N GLY A 10 14.68 -35.14 -4.17
CA GLY A 10 13.79 -35.26 -5.34
C GLY A 10 12.39 -35.83 -5.06
N GLY A 11 11.89 -35.72 -3.81
CA GLY A 11 10.60 -36.30 -3.40
C GLY A 11 9.39 -35.65 -4.09
N ALA A 12 9.48 -34.36 -4.40
CA ALA A 12 8.45 -33.62 -5.12
C ALA A 12 8.25 -34.15 -6.55
N GLU A 13 9.33 -34.34 -7.29
CA GLU A 13 9.30 -34.86 -8.65
C GLU A 13 8.81 -36.31 -8.69
N LYS A 14 9.26 -37.17 -7.76
CA LYS A 14 8.77 -38.55 -7.66
C LYS A 14 7.26 -38.62 -7.38
N MET A 15 6.75 -37.76 -6.50
CA MET A 15 5.33 -37.69 -6.20
C MET A 15 4.53 -37.17 -7.40
N LEU A 16 5.04 -36.15 -8.09
CA LEU A 16 4.39 -35.61 -9.28
C LEU A 16 4.33 -36.66 -10.40
N ASN A 17 5.43 -37.39 -10.62
CA ASN A 17 5.49 -38.51 -11.57
C ASN A 17 4.49 -39.62 -11.22
N PHE A 18 4.34 -39.96 -9.93
CA PHE A 18 3.33 -40.93 -9.49
C PHE A 18 1.91 -40.50 -9.84
N PHE A 19 1.54 -39.22 -9.62
CA PHE A 19 0.23 -38.72 -10.01
C PHE A 19 0.04 -38.69 -11.53
N VAL A 20 1.08 -38.37 -12.29
CA VAL A 20 1.05 -38.42 -13.76
C VAL A 20 0.80 -39.85 -14.25
N THR A 21 1.45 -40.85 -13.65
CA THR A 21 1.21 -42.27 -13.92
C THR A 21 -0.22 -42.71 -13.58
N LEU A 22 -0.75 -42.31 -12.42
CA LEU A 22 -2.13 -42.63 -12.03
C LEU A 22 -3.16 -42.11 -13.04
N VAL A 23 -2.97 -40.89 -13.53
CA VAL A 23 -3.89 -40.27 -14.50
C VAL A 23 -3.73 -40.90 -15.88
N ASN A 24 -2.50 -41.13 -16.34
CA ASN A 24 -2.25 -41.52 -17.73
C ASN A 24 -2.32 -43.04 -17.96
N GLU A 25 -1.88 -43.86 -17.00
CA GLU A 25 -1.87 -45.32 -17.15
C GLU A 25 -3.13 -45.96 -16.54
N ILE A 26 -3.56 -45.47 -15.37
CA ILE A 26 -4.69 -46.07 -14.64
C ILE A 26 -6.01 -45.33 -14.92
N SER A 27 -5.98 -44.20 -15.63
CA SER A 27 -7.16 -43.39 -16.00
C SER A 27 -7.98 -42.91 -14.80
N ILE A 28 -7.34 -42.69 -13.65
CA ILE A 28 -8.01 -42.16 -12.45
C ILE A 28 -7.99 -40.62 -12.50
N PRO A 29 -9.15 -39.94 -12.36
CA PRO A 29 -9.17 -38.49 -12.26
C PRO A 29 -8.58 -38.04 -10.92
N VAL A 30 -7.56 -37.17 -10.97
CA VAL A 30 -6.89 -36.63 -9.78
C VAL A 30 -7.09 -35.12 -9.74
N VAL A 31 -7.64 -34.61 -8.64
CA VAL A 31 -7.76 -33.16 -8.38
C VAL A 31 -6.67 -32.74 -7.40
N MET A 32 -5.81 -31.82 -7.82
CA MET A 32 -4.71 -31.31 -7.00
C MET A 32 -5.15 -30.07 -6.23
N VAL A 33 -5.04 -30.12 -4.90
CA VAL A 33 -5.32 -28.99 -3.99
C VAL A 33 -4.08 -28.72 -3.15
N GLY A 34 -3.67 -27.47 -3.01
CA GLY A 34 -2.48 -27.08 -2.25
C GLY A 34 -2.58 -25.65 -1.71
N THR A 35 -1.67 -25.31 -0.80
CA THR A 35 -1.51 -23.92 -0.34
C THR A 35 -0.69 -23.12 -1.38
N PRO A 36 -0.66 -21.77 -1.31
CA PRO A 36 0.16 -20.96 -2.21
C PRO A 36 1.64 -21.39 -2.27
N LYS A 37 2.19 -21.95 -1.18
CA LYS A 37 3.55 -22.52 -1.13
C LYS A 37 3.79 -23.68 -2.09
N ALA A 38 2.76 -24.43 -2.46
CA ALA A 38 2.87 -25.55 -3.38
C ALA A 38 2.88 -25.11 -4.86
N ARG A 39 2.56 -23.83 -5.13
CA ARG A 39 2.53 -23.25 -6.49
C ARG A 39 3.82 -23.51 -7.30
N PRO A 40 5.04 -23.20 -6.82
CA PRO A 40 6.26 -23.47 -7.58
C PRO A 40 6.46 -24.96 -7.88
N ILE A 41 5.96 -25.86 -7.03
CA ILE A 41 6.04 -27.32 -7.25
C ILE A 41 5.14 -27.73 -8.42
N PHE A 42 3.98 -27.11 -8.56
CA PHE A 42 3.06 -27.37 -9.67
C PHE A 42 3.51 -26.72 -10.99
N GLU A 43 4.21 -25.59 -10.92
CA GLU A 43 4.70 -24.83 -12.08
C GLU A 43 6.05 -25.33 -12.63
N MET A 44 6.81 -26.14 -11.88
CA MET A 44 8.18 -26.56 -12.23
C MET A 44 8.29 -27.53 -13.43
N ASP A 45 7.23 -28.26 -13.77
CA ASP A 45 7.23 -29.19 -14.91
C ASP A 45 6.26 -28.70 -15.99
N LEU A 46 6.73 -28.36 -17.19
CA LEU A 46 5.94 -27.83 -18.31
C LEU A 46 4.68 -28.66 -18.64
N ARG A 47 4.69 -29.98 -18.33
CA ARG A 47 3.54 -30.88 -18.48
C ARG A 47 2.46 -30.66 -17.41
N SER A 48 2.87 -30.40 -16.18
CA SER A 48 2.01 -30.09 -15.05
C SER A 48 1.58 -28.62 -15.07
N ALA A 49 2.48 -27.71 -15.46
CA ALA A 49 2.18 -26.30 -15.73
C ALA A 49 1.18 -26.14 -16.87
N ARG A 50 1.22 -26.93 -17.95
CA ARG A 50 0.16 -26.88 -18.99
C ARG A 50 -1.22 -27.35 -18.49
N ARG A 51 -1.27 -28.33 -17.57
CA ARG A 51 -2.53 -28.79 -16.97
C ARG A 51 -3.00 -27.87 -15.83
N GLY A 52 -2.06 -27.19 -15.16
CA GLY A 52 -2.27 -26.18 -14.12
C GLY A 52 -2.23 -24.73 -14.61
N ALA A 53 -2.12 -24.47 -15.92
CA ALA A 53 -2.29 -23.17 -16.57
C ALA A 53 -3.34 -23.23 -17.70
N GLY A 54 -3.79 -24.44 -18.06
CA GLY A 54 -5.08 -24.61 -18.71
C GLY A 54 -6.20 -24.28 -17.73
N PHE A 55 -7.42 -24.11 -18.25
CA PHE A 55 -8.71 -23.77 -17.59
C PHE A 55 -9.09 -24.53 -16.28
N GLY A 56 -8.20 -25.31 -15.66
CA GLY A 56 -8.41 -26.07 -14.43
C GLY A 56 -7.61 -25.62 -13.20
N SER A 57 -6.75 -24.60 -13.28
CA SER A 57 -6.19 -23.97 -12.08
C SER A 57 -7.04 -22.79 -11.65
N ILE A 58 -7.75 -22.97 -10.54
CA ILE A 58 -8.47 -21.88 -9.88
C ILE A 58 -7.58 -21.43 -8.73
N LEU A 59 -7.07 -20.20 -8.82
CA LEU A 59 -6.45 -19.55 -7.67
C LEU A 59 -7.57 -19.05 -6.77
N TRP A 60 -7.61 -19.57 -5.54
CA TRP A 60 -8.59 -19.13 -4.56
C TRP A 60 -7.98 -17.99 -3.73
N GLU A 61 -8.37 -16.77 -4.03
CA GLU A 61 -7.89 -15.56 -3.37
C GLU A 61 -8.84 -15.16 -2.22
N PRO A 62 -8.37 -14.35 -1.24
CA PRO A 62 -9.26 -13.70 -0.29
C PRO A 62 -10.31 -12.87 -1.04
N MET A 63 -11.55 -12.84 -0.52
CA MET A 63 -12.61 -12.04 -1.14
C MET A 63 -12.24 -10.55 -1.07
N GLU A 64 -12.51 -9.82 -2.15
CA GLU A 64 -12.24 -8.38 -2.19
C GLU A 64 -13.34 -7.58 -1.48
N LYS A 65 -12.96 -6.37 -1.03
CA LYS A 65 -13.93 -5.41 -0.52
C LYS A 65 -14.73 -4.85 -1.69
N SER A 66 -16.03 -4.64 -1.50
CA SER A 66 -16.85 -3.94 -2.49
C SER A 66 -16.30 -2.54 -2.78
N ALA A 67 -16.25 -2.18 -4.07
CA ALA A 67 -15.77 -0.88 -4.50
C ALA A 67 -16.75 0.25 -4.12
N LEU A 68 -16.24 1.48 -4.00
CA LEU A 68 -17.06 2.67 -3.73
C LEU A 68 -18.11 2.86 -4.84
N GLY A 69 -19.39 2.85 -4.46
CA GLY A 69 -20.51 3.01 -5.40
C GLY A 69 -21.03 1.70 -6.02
N GLU A 70 -20.39 0.56 -5.73
CA GLU A 70 -20.88 -0.75 -6.15
C GLU A 70 -21.97 -1.26 -5.20
N ASN A 71 -22.95 -1.97 -5.75
CA ASN A 71 -23.94 -2.65 -4.91
C ASN A 71 -23.27 -3.85 -4.22
N VAL A 72 -23.00 -3.72 -2.92
CA VAL A 72 -22.37 -4.75 -2.09
C VAL A 72 -23.06 -6.10 -2.27
N LEU A 73 -24.39 -6.15 -2.41
CA LEU A 73 -25.15 -7.39 -2.56
C LEU A 73 -24.83 -8.18 -3.85
N ARG A 74 -24.24 -7.50 -4.85
CA ARG A 74 -23.79 -8.12 -6.12
C ARG A 74 -22.33 -8.56 -6.09
N THR A 75 -21.58 -8.19 -5.06
CA THR A 75 -20.20 -8.63 -4.86
C THR A 75 -20.14 -10.03 -4.24
N GLU A 76 -19.03 -10.74 -4.44
CA GLU A 76 -18.79 -12.03 -3.80
C GLU A 76 -18.88 -11.92 -2.26
N TRP A 77 -18.30 -10.84 -1.71
CA TRP A 77 -18.34 -10.55 -0.28
C TRP A 77 -19.77 -10.38 0.26
N GLY A 78 -20.60 -9.58 -0.43
CA GLY A 78 -21.98 -9.38 -0.02
C GLY A 78 -22.83 -10.63 -0.16
N ALA A 79 -22.69 -11.37 -1.26
CA ALA A 79 -23.39 -12.63 -1.46
C ALA A 79 -23.02 -13.66 -0.38
N PHE A 80 -21.72 -13.78 -0.07
CA PHE A 80 -21.21 -14.68 0.95
C PHE A 80 -21.71 -14.31 2.35
N THR A 81 -21.53 -13.06 2.78
CA THR A 81 -21.96 -12.60 4.11
C THR A 81 -23.47 -12.67 4.30
N ASN A 82 -24.26 -12.34 3.27
CA ASN A 82 -25.72 -12.46 3.32
C ASN A 82 -26.17 -13.91 3.45
N LYS A 83 -25.51 -14.84 2.74
CA LYS A 83 -25.83 -16.25 2.86
C LYS A 83 -25.44 -16.78 4.24
N LEU A 84 -24.26 -16.39 4.73
CA LEU A 84 -23.75 -16.79 6.03
C LEU A 84 -24.62 -16.29 7.19
N TRP A 85 -25.13 -15.06 7.10
CA TRP A 85 -25.99 -14.46 8.12
C TRP A 85 -27.29 -15.25 8.39
N LYS A 86 -27.81 -15.94 7.38
CA LYS A 86 -29.00 -16.81 7.51
C LYS A 86 -28.77 -18.02 8.41
N TYR A 87 -27.53 -18.37 8.71
CA TYR A 87 -27.17 -19.47 9.62
C TYR A 87 -27.02 -19.01 11.08
N GLN A 88 -27.51 -17.81 11.43
CA GLN A 88 -27.52 -17.33 12.80
C GLN A 88 -28.60 -18.02 13.65
N TRP A 89 -28.26 -18.39 14.89
CA TRP A 89 -29.20 -18.99 15.85
C TRP A 89 -29.61 -18.05 17.00
N LEU A 90 -29.22 -16.78 16.93
CA LEU A 90 -29.47 -15.78 17.96
C LEU A 90 -30.93 -15.30 17.95
N THR A 91 -31.55 -15.20 19.11
CA THR A 91 -32.99 -14.90 19.22
C THR A 91 -33.35 -13.45 18.92
N LYS A 92 -32.44 -12.50 19.15
CA LYS A 92 -32.65 -11.07 18.87
C LYS A 92 -31.97 -10.63 17.58
N ALA A 93 -31.64 -11.54 16.67
CA ALA A 93 -31.08 -11.27 15.35
C ALA A 93 -31.84 -10.19 14.56
N SER A 94 -31.10 -9.41 13.75
CA SER A 94 -31.70 -8.75 12.58
C SER A 94 -31.77 -9.76 11.42
N GLU A 95 -32.80 -9.68 10.58
CA GLU A 95 -32.91 -10.51 9.38
C GLU A 95 -31.79 -10.24 8.38
N GLU A 96 -31.32 -9.00 8.32
CA GLU A 96 -30.25 -8.55 7.41
C GLU A 96 -29.04 -8.02 8.17
N VAL A 97 -27.86 -8.15 7.56
CA VAL A 97 -26.59 -7.58 8.06
C VAL A 97 -26.58 -6.09 7.73
N ALA A 98 -26.41 -5.25 8.74
CA ALA A 98 -26.18 -3.82 8.54
C ALA A 98 -24.83 -3.59 7.81
N ASP A 99 -24.79 -2.64 6.88
CA ASP A 99 -23.61 -2.39 6.06
C ASP A 99 -22.36 -2.05 6.90
N GLU A 100 -22.52 -1.22 7.94
CA GLU A 100 -21.43 -0.89 8.88
C GLU A 100 -20.86 -2.14 9.58
N LEU A 101 -21.73 -3.09 9.92
CA LEU A 101 -21.32 -4.35 10.55
C LEU A 101 -20.60 -5.24 9.55
N ARG A 102 -21.06 -5.24 8.29
CA ARG A 102 -20.43 -5.98 7.19
C ARG A 102 -19.05 -5.41 6.87
N ASP A 103 -18.89 -4.10 6.89
CA ASP A 103 -17.60 -3.43 6.70
C ASP A 103 -16.62 -3.74 7.83
N LEU A 104 -17.09 -3.71 9.08
CA LEU A 104 -16.26 -4.12 10.22
C LEU A 104 -15.87 -5.59 10.11
N TRP A 105 -16.78 -6.46 9.67
CA TRP A 105 -16.50 -7.87 9.48
C TRP A 105 -15.42 -8.10 8.41
N PHE A 106 -15.48 -7.34 7.32
CA PHE A 106 -14.42 -7.34 6.31
C PHE A 106 -13.11 -6.86 6.92
N ASP A 107 -13.12 -5.74 7.62
CA ASP A 107 -11.91 -5.15 8.20
C ASP A 107 -11.20 -6.10 9.18
N LEU A 108 -11.95 -6.88 9.97
CA LEU A 108 -11.36 -7.82 10.92
C LEU A 108 -10.86 -9.11 10.26
N SER A 109 -11.38 -9.46 9.07
CA SER A 109 -11.09 -10.75 8.41
C SER A 109 -10.25 -10.63 7.14
N GLN A 110 -10.15 -9.42 6.58
CA GLN A 110 -9.50 -9.12 5.31
C GLN A 110 -9.96 -10.05 4.16
N GLY A 111 -11.24 -10.45 4.18
CA GLY A 111 -11.82 -11.32 3.14
C GLY A 111 -11.44 -12.79 3.22
N ILE A 112 -10.67 -13.23 4.22
CA ILE A 112 -10.29 -14.63 4.38
C ILE A 112 -11.46 -15.43 4.94
N MET A 113 -12.07 -16.28 4.09
CA MET A 113 -13.29 -17.03 4.39
C MET A 113 -13.26 -17.78 5.74
N ASP A 114 -12.17 -18.47 6.05
CA ASP A 114 -12.02 -19.21 7.32
C ASP A 114 -12.07 -18.29 8.54
N VAL A 115 -11.45 -17.11 8.46
CA VAL A 115 -11.48 -16.10 9.52
C VAL A 115 -12.88 -15.50 9.66
N VAL A 116 -13.55 -15.22 8.53
CA VAL A 116 -14.93 -14.70 8.49
C VAL A 116 -15.88 -15.64 9.24
N ILE A 117 -15.84 -16.94 8.92
CA ILE A 117 -16.69 -17.97 9.53
C ILE A 117 -16.38 -18.12 11.03
N LYS A 118 -15.10 -18.22 11.41
CA LYS A 118 -14.70 -18.35 12.81
C LYS A 118 -15.14 -17.16 13.63
N LEU A 119 -14.91 -15.95 13.13
CA LEU A 119 -15.32 -14.72 13.80
C LEU A 119 -16.84 -14.67 14.00
N PHE A 120 -17.62 -15.12 13.02
CA PHE A 120 -19.08 -15.21 13.12
C PHE A 120 -19.54 -16.22 14.17
N VAL A 121 -19.04 -17.45 14.12
CA VAL A 121 -19.40 -18.52 15.09
C VAL A 121 -19.04 -18.10 16.51
N LEU A 122 -17.82 -17.59 16.73
CA LEU A 122 -17.36 -17.15 18.04
C LEU A 122 -18.15 -15.93 18.55
N SER A 123 -18.53 -15.02 17.67
CA SER A 123 -19.39 -13.87 18.02
C SER A 123 -20.78 -14.30 18.46
N GLN A 124 -21.37 -15.30 17.82
CA GLN A 124 -22.64 -15.86 18.26
C GLN A 124 -22.52 -16.52 19.64
N ILE A 125 -21.47 -17.32 19.87
CA ILE A 125 -21.22 -17.94 21.18
C ILE A 125 -21.11 -16.84 22.26
N ARG A 126 -20.33 -15.79 22.01
CA ARG A 126 -20.18 -14.69 22.97
C ARG A 126 -21.48 -13.90 23.17
N ALA A 127 -22.29 -13.72 22.13
CA ALA A 127 -23.59 -13.07 22.24
C ALA A 127 -24.57 -13.87 23.13
N VAL A 128 -24.53 -15.20 23.06
CA VAL A 128 -25.32 -16.09 23.94
C VAL A 128 -24.82 -16.02 25.38
N VAL A 129 -23.51 -16.18 25.60
CA VAL A 129 -22.92 -16.15 26.96
C VAL A 129 -23.15 -14.83 27.68
N THR A 130 -23.11 -13.71 26.95
CA THR A 130 -23.38 -12.37 27.50
C THR A 130 -24.87 -12.03 27.62
N GLY A 131 -25.77 -12.88 27.11
CA GLY A 131 -27.22 -12.64 27.07
C GLY A 131 -27.66 -11.53 26.09
N THR A 132 -26.72 -11.01 25.28
CA THR A 132 -27.00 -9.99 24.27
C THR A 132 -27.89 -10.55 23.17
N GLU A 133 -27.71 -11.84 22.82
CA GLU A 133 -28.53 -12.56 21.83
C GLU A 133 -28.58 -11.86 20.45
N ARG A 134 -27.56 -11.06 20.12
CA ARG A 134 -27.38 -10.36 18.83
C ARG A 134 -25.89 -10.08 18.62
N ILE A 135 -25.40 -10.24 17.39
CA ILE A 135 -24.03 -9.80 17.04
C ILE A 135 -24.00 -8.28 16.93
N THR A 136 -23.07 -7.66 17.66
CA THR A 136 -22.82 -6.21 17.62
C THR A 136 -21.37 -5.94 17.24
N ALA A 137 -21.08 -4.70 16.83
CA ALA A 137 -19.71 -4.27 16.54
C ALA A 137 -18.76 -4.50 17.72
N ASN A 138 -19.24 -4.27 18.95
CA ASN A 138 -18.45 -4.48 20.16
C ASN A 138 -18.12 -5.96 20.38
N ILE A 139 -19.08 -6.86 20.15
CA ILE A 139 -18.85 -8.31 20.26
C ILE A 139 -17.84 -8.77 19.22
N LEU A 140 -17.98 -8.36 17.95
CA LEU A 140 -17.03 -8.69 16.88
C LEU A 140 -15.61 -8.24 17.24
N LYS A 141 -15.45 -6.98 17.66
CA LYS A 141 -14.15 -6.44 18.08
C LYS A 141 -13.59 -7.20 19.27
N ALA A 142 -14.40 -7.47 20.29
CA ALA A 142 -13.95 -8.22 21.46
C ALA A 142 -13.51 -9.64 21.11
N VAL A 143 -14.28 -10.37 20.31
CA VAL A 143 -13.92 -11.73 19.87
C VAL A 143 -12.64 -11.71 19.05
N TYR A 144 -12.52 -10.77 18.10
CA TYR A 144 -11.30 -10.62 17.34
C TYR A 144 -10.11 -10.38 18.26
N GLN A 145 -10.25 -9.45 19.21
CA GLN A 145 -9.18 -9.08 20.14
C GLN A 145 -8.81 -10.20 21.10
N ASP A 146 -9.76 -11.02 21.54
CA ASP A 146 -9.52 -12.04 22.57
C ASP A 146 -9.12 -13.38 21.97
N GLU A 147 -9.86 -13.84 20.96
CA GLU A 147 -9.81 -15.21 20.46
C GLU A 147 -8.93 -15.35 19.21
N LEU A 148 -8.75 -14.26 18.44
CA LEU A 148 -8.01 -14.27 17.17
C LEU A 148 -6.66 -13.55 17.24
N LYS A 149 -6.11 -13.35 18.45
CA LYS A 149 -4.78 -12.73 18.66
C LYS A 149 -3.67 -13.28 17.76
N PRO A 150 -3.53 -14.60 17.55
CA PRO A 150 -2.41 -15.15 16.78
C PRO A 150 -2.39 -14.68 15.32
N ILE A 151 -3.56 -14.34 14.75
CA ILE A 151 -3.68 -13.94 13.34
C ILE A 151 -3.68 -12.42 13.14
N HIS A 152 -3.70 -11.61 14.21
CA HIS A 152 -3.66 -10.14 14.08
C HIS A 152 -2.49 -9.63 13.24
N PRO A 153 -1.25 -10.12 13.41
CA PRO A 153 -0.12 -9.63 12.62
C PRO A 153 -0.28 -9.90 11.11
N MET A 154 -1.00 -10.98 10.77
CA MET A 154 -1.32 -11.37 9.40
C MET A 154 -2.41 -10.48 8.81
N MET A 155 -3.48 -10.22 9.57
CA MET A 155 -4.55 -9.33 9.14
C MET A 155 -4.06 -7.90 8.96
N GLU A 156 -3.19 -7.42 9.85
CA GLU A 156 -2.61 -6.08 9.73
C GLU A 156 -1.68 -5.95 8.52
N ALA A 157 -0.92 -7.00 8.21
CA ALA A 157 -0.12 -7.03 6.98
C ALA A 157 -1.01 -6.91 5.73
N LEU A 158 -2.11 -7.68 5.67
CA LEU A 158 -3.08 -7.61 4.56
C LEU A 158 -3.75 -6.24 4.48
N ARG A 159 -4.18 -5.67 5.61
CA ARG A 159 -4.80 -4.34 5.68
C ARG A 159 -3.87 -3.25 5.18
N SER A 160 -2.57 -3.36 5.48
CA SER A 160 -1.57 -2.37 5.07
C SER A 160 -1.28 -2.39 3.57
N GLY A 161 -1.62 -3.47 2.85
CA GLY A 161 -1.26 -3.67 1.44
C GLY A 161 0.25 -3.73 1.18
N ASP A 162 1.08 -3.77 2.22
CA ASP A 162 2.53 -3.74 2.12
C ASP A 162 3.05 -5.13 1.75
N SER A 163 3.47 -5.26 0.49
CA SER A 163 4.01 -6.49 -0.07
C SER A 163 5.18 -7.04 0.75
N SER A 164 5.97 -6.18 1.41
CA SER A 164 7.10 -6.62 2.25
C SER A 164 6.65 -7.28 3.56
N LYS A 165 5.52 -6.86 4.12
CA LYS A 165 4.93 -7.45 5.34
C LYS A 165 4.15 -8.72 5.00
N ILE A 166 3.43 -8.71 3.89
CA ILE A 166 2.72 -9.90 3.38
C ILE A 166 3.72 -11.01 3.05
N ALA A 167 4.87 -10.66 2.45
CA ALA A 167 5.97 -11.58 2.15
C ALA A 167 6.50 -12.36 3.37
N ARG A 168 6.42 -11.78 4.57
CA ARG A 168 6.86 -12.46 5.81
C ARG A 168 5.94 -13.62 6.18
N TYR A 169 4.70 -13.58 5.75
CA TYR A 169 3.71 -14.63 5.98
C TYR A 169 3.56 -15.45 4.71
N SER A 170 4.46 -16.41 4.56
CA SER A 170 4.57 -17.32 3.40
C SER A 170 3.29 -18.07 2.97
N ASP A 171 2.23 -18.09 3.78
CA ASP A 171 0.92 -18.67 3.40
C ASP A 171 -0.06 -17.63 2.82
N LEU A 172 0.29 -16.34 2.83
CA LEU A 172 -0.50 -15.22 2.28
C LEU A 172 0.04 -14.67 0.95
N THR A 173 1.21 -15.13 0.51
CA THR A 173 1.93 -14.55 -0.63
C THR A 173 1.46 -15.12 -1.97
N ILE A 174 1.31 -14.26 -2.97
CA ILE A 174 1.22 -14.62 -4.39
C ILE A 174 2.60 -14.32 -5.01
N PRO A 175 3.50 -15.33 -5.13
CA PRO A 175 4.93 -15.10 -5.30
C PRO A 175 5.36 -14.27 -6.54
N ASP A 176 4.51 -14.17 -7.55
CA ASP A 176 4.84 -13.54 -8.84
C ASP A 176 4.24 -12.15 -9.07
N ILE A 177 3.12 -11.82 -8.42
CA ILE A 177 2.50 -10.50 -8.54
C ILE A 177 3.18 -9.53 -7.57
N ASP A 178 3.44 -9.97 -6.34
CA ASP A 178 4.09 -9.14 -5.31
C ASP A 178 5.50 -8.70 -5.73
N LYS A 179 6.26 -9.57 -6.39
CA LYS A 179 7.59 -9.24 -6.94
C LYS A 179 7.51 -8.22 -8.07
N LYS A 180 6.61 -8.44 -9.04
CA LYS A 180 6.44 -7.50 -10.16
C LYS A 180 5.94 -6.13 -9.70
N ILE A 181 5.05 -6.09 -8.72
CA ILE A 181 4.57 -4.84 -8.11
C ILE A 181 5.72 -4.11 -7.40
N LEU A 182 6.56 -4.83 -6.64
CA LEU A 182 7.71 -4.25 -5.97
C LEU A 182 8.75 -3.72 -6.98
N GLU A 183 9.03 -4.48 -8.04
CA GLU A 183 9.90 -4.06 -9.15
C GLU A 183 9.34 -2.82 -9.87
N LEU A 184 8.03 -2.80 -10.18
CA LEU A 184 7.38 -1.63 -10.78
C LEU A 184 7.42 -0.41 -9.85
N SER A 185 7.22 -0.62 -8.54
CA SER A 185 7.24 0.47 -7.55
C SER A 185 8.63 1.09 -7.46
N ASN A 186 9.68 0.27 -7.39
CA ASN A 186 11.07 0.74 -7.43
C ASN A 186 11.43 1.45 -8.75
N LEU A 187 10.91 0.96 -9.88
CA LEU A 187 11.07 1.63 -11.18
C LEU A 187 10.34 2.98 -11.23
N LEU A 188 9.16 3.08 -10.63
CA LEU A 188 8.41 4.33 -10.56
C LEU A 188 9.08 5.35 -9.63
N GLU A 189 9.62 4.93 -8.49
CA GLU A 189 10.38 5.81 -7.58
C GLU A 189 11.66 6.32 -8.23
N SER A 190 12.45 5.44 -8.85
CA SER A 190 13.66 5.85 -9.57
C SER A 190 13.34 6.78 -10.76
N SER A 191 12.24 6.55 -11.47
CA SER A 191 11.76 7.44 -12.53
C SER A 191 11.31 8.81 -12.00
N LYS A 192 10.60 8.85 -10.86
CA LYS A 192 10.19 10.10 -10.20
C LYS A 192 11.39 10.93 -9.76
N ASP A 193 12.43 10.30 -9.21
CA ASP A 193 13.66 10.99 -8.82
C ASP A 193 14.44 11.51 -10.03
N GLN A 194 14.47 10.77 -11.14
CA GLN A 194 15.06 11.27 -12.38
C GLN A 194 14.28 12.46 -12.95
N ILE A 195 12.95 12.45 -12.89
CA ILE A 195 12.11 13.58 -13.33
C ILE A 195 12.30 14.80 -12.41
N ARG A 196 12.38 14.60 -11.09
CA ARG A 196 12.66 15.69 -10.15
C ARG A 196 14.02 16.34 -10.43
N LYS A 197 15.05 15.53 -10.68
CA LYS A 197 16.39 16.01 -11.02
C LYS A 197 16.42 16.71 -12.40
N SER A 198 15.71 16.19 -13.40
CA SER A 198 15.66 16.81 -14.74
C SER A 198 14.96 18.16 -14.74
N VAL A 199 13.87 18.31 -13.98
CA VAL A 199 13.15 19.59 -13.82
C VAL A 199 14.02 20.61 -13.08
N ARG A 200 14.76 20.20 -12.05
CA ARG A 200 15.55 21.11 -11.21
C ARG A 200 16.81 21.64 -11.92
N TYR A 201 17.51 20.79 -12.66
CA TYR A 201 18.66 21.21 -13.48
C TYR A 201 18.29 21.68 -14.89
N GLY A 202 17.01 22.00 -15.15
CA GLY A 202 16.57 22.51 -16.46
C GLY A 202 16.88 21.60 -17.65
N GLY A 203 17.00 20.28 -17.43
CA GLY A 203 17.40 19.32 -18.46
C GLY A 203 18.90 19.25 -18.76
N ASN A 204 19.77 19.85 -17.94
CA ASN A 204 21.22 19.73 -18.11
C ASN A 204 21.72 18.34 -17.66
N ASP A 205 21.89 17.43 -18.63
CA ASP A 205 22.37 16.07 -18.41
C ASP A 205 23.76 16.00 -17.75
N GLN A 206 24.61 17.02 -17.93
CA GLN A 206 25.93 17.05 -17.29
C GLN A 206 25.82 17.39 -15.81
N ALA A 207 24.89 18.27 -15.44
CA ALA A 207 24.60 18.62 -14.04
C ALA A 207 24.00 17.44 -13.26
N ILE A 208 23.08 16.69 -13.88
CA ILE A 208 22.48 15.49 -13.26
C ILE A 208 23.53 14.40 -13.03
N ARG A 209 24.42 14.17 -13.99
CA ARG A 209 25.52 13.19 -13.85
C ARG A 209 26.52 13.61 -12.77
N LEU A 210 26.88 14.88 -12.74
CA LEU A 210 27.79 15.44 -11.75
C LEU A 210 27.20 15.35 -10.33
N HIS A 211 25.92 15.68 -10.18
CA HIS A 211 25.19 15.53 -8.93
C HIS A 211 25.16 14.07 -8.44
N ASN A 212 24.82 13.12 -9.32
CA ASN A 212 24.80 11.71 -8.94
C ASN A 212 26.19 11.20 -8.54
N MET A 213 27.25 11.63 -9.24
CA MET A 213 28.63 11.24 -8.93
C MET A 213 29.10 11.78 -7.57
N LEU A 214 28.71 13.00 -7.21
CA LEU A 214 29.04 13.61 -5.92
C LEU A 214 28.25 12.96 -4.77
N VAL A 215 26.97 12.63 -4.99
CA VAL A 215 26.16 11.87 -4.02
C VAL A 215 26.74 10.47 -3.79
N ASP A 216 27.17 9.77 -4.86
CA ASP A 216 27.81 8.45 -4.76
C ASP A 216 29.16 8.50 -4.02
N MET A 217 29.86 9.64 -4.07
CA MET A 217 31.09 9.89 -3.31
C MET A 217 30.83 10.26 -1.84
N GLY A 218 29.57 10.32 -1.40
CA GLY A 218 29.18 10.52 0.00
C GLY A 218 28.94 11.98 0.41
N TYR A 219 28.78 12.90 -0.54
CA TYR A 219 28.51 14.32 -0.27
C TYR A 219 26.99 14.60 -0.14
N GLU A 220 26.60 15.53 0.74
CA GLU A 220 25.19 15.81 1.03
C GLU A 220 24.46 16.54 -0.12
N SER A 221 23.33 15.99 -0.57
CA SER A 221 22.54 16.49 -1.71
C SER A 221 22.13 17.96 -1.58
N ASP A 222 21.72 18.38 -0.38
CA ASP A 222 21.17 19.73 -0.13
C ASP A 222 22.18 20.86 -0.38
N LEU A 223 23.46 20.60 -0.19
CA LEU A 223 24.53 21.58 -0.38
C LEU A 223 25.07 21.58 -1.81
N LEU A 224 24.94 20.45 -2.51
CA LEU A 224 25.45 20.26 -3.87
C LEU A 224 24.58 20.94 -4.93
N GLU A 225 23.26 20.95 -4.75
CA GLU A 225 22.31 21.55 -5.70
C GLU A 225 22.68 23.00 -6.10
N PRO A 226 22.82 23.97 -5.16
CA PRO A 226 23.15 25.35 -5.52
C PRO A 226 24.58 25.52 -6.02
N LEU A 227 25.51 24.64 -5.60
CA LEU A 227 26.90 24.68 -6.05
C LEU A 227 27.03 24.23 -7.50
N ILE A 228 26.27 23.20 -7.88
CA ILE A 228 26.24 22.68 -9.25
C ILE A 228 25.57 23.68 -10.19
N GLU A 229 24.42 24.25 -9.82
CA GLU A 229 23.78 25.32 -10.62
C GLU A 229 24.74 26.50 -10.84
N ARG A 230 25.38 26.98 -9.77
CA ARG A 230 26.37 28.07 -9.86
C ARG A 230 27.58 27.70 -10.73
N ALA A 231 28.04 26.46 -10.69
CA ALA A 231 29.18 26.00 -11.48
C ALA A 231 28.87 26.06 -12.98
N PHE A 232 27.67 25.63 -13.38
CA PHE A 232 27.22 25.67 -14.77
C PHE A 232 26.84 27.08 -15.24
N GLU A 233 26.37 27.96 -14.36
CA GLU A 233 26.15 29.38 -14.69
C GLU A 233 27.46 30.15 -14.91
N GLN A 234 28.48 29.91 -14.07
CA GLN A 234 29.74 30.65 -14.13
C GLN A 234 30.70 30.09 -15.19
N HIS A 235 30.58 28.81 -15.54
CA HIS A 235 31.44 28.16 -16.51
C HIS A 235 30.66 27.22 -17.46
N PRO A 236 29.94 27.77 -18.45
CA PRO A 236 29.14 26.98 -19.39
C PRO A 236 29.95 26.01 -20.27
N ASP A 237 31.24 26.30 -20.50
CA ASP A 237 32.10 25.57 -21.44
C ASP A 237 33.00 24.51 -20.79
N LEU A 238 32.96 24.35 -19.45
CA LEU A 238 33.83 23.42 -18.74
C LEU A 238 33.22 22.01 -18.68
N GLN A 239 34.09 21.00 -18.86
CA GLN A 239 33.71 19.60 -18.77
C GLN A 239 33.62 19.15 -17.30
N ILE A 240 32.88 18.07 -17.05
CA ILE A 240 32.67 17.47 -15.71
C ILE A 240 33.99 17.31 -14.91
N LYS A 241 35.09 16.97 -15.60
CA LYS A 241 36.42 16.75 -14.99
C LYS A 241 37.02 18.02 -14.39
N ASP A 242 36.71 19.18 -14.95
CA ASP A 242 37.23 20.48 -14.52
C ASP A 242 36.29 21.17 -13.52
N LEU A 243 34.98 20.87 -13.61
CA LEU A 243 33.97 21.34 -12.65
C LEU A 243 34.05 20.60 -11.31
N MET A 244 34.43 19.32 -11.30
CA MET A 244 34.55 18.50 -10.09
C MET A 244 35.51 19.12 -9.03
N PRO A 245 36.77 19.47 -9.35
CA PRO A 245 37.67 20.11 -8.40
C PRO A 245 37.15 21.46 -7.90
N ILE A 246 36.45 22.22 -8.74
CA ILE A 246 35.91 23.54 -8.39
C ILE A 246 34.78 23.39 -7.37
N ILE A 247 33.85 22.46 -7.61
CA ILE A 247 32.74 22.19 -6.68
C ILE A 247 33.25 21.60 -5.37
N LEU A 248 34.23 20.68 -5.41
CA LEU A 248 34.85 20.13 -4.20
C LEU A 248 35.58 21.21 -3.40
N ASN A 249 36.25 22.15 -4.06
CA ASN A 249 36.86 23.29 -3.40
C ASN A 249 35.80 24.20 -2.76
N TRP A 250 34.72 24.52 -3.48
CA TRP A 250 33.60 25.29 -2.92
C TRP A 250 32.93 24.57 -1.75
N TYR A 251 32.79 23.24 -1.83
CA TYR A 251 32.25 22.40 -0.77
C TYR A 251 33.12 22.46 0.50
N GLN A 252 34.44 22.38 0.35
CA GLN A 252 35.40 22.53 1.46
C GLN A 252 35.40 23.94 2.07
N PHE A 253 35.24 24.99 1.26
CA PHE A 253 35.10 26.36 1.75
C PHE A 253 33.74 26.60 2.46
N THR A 254 32.69 25.88 2.08
CA THR A 254 31.41 25.88 2.82
C THR A 254 31.48 25.12 4.14
N GLU A 255 32.32 24.09 4.28
CA GLU A 255 32.61 23.44 5.57
C GLU A 255 33.44 24.32 6.51
N GLN A 256 34.32 25.18 5.97
CA GLN A 256 35.20 26.07 6.76
C GLN A 256 34.56 27.42 7.14
N SER A 257 33.42 27.76 6.55
CA SER A 257 32.63 28.91 6.99
C SER A 257 31.82 28.52 8.24
N PRO A 258 31.71 29.38 9.27
CA PRO A 258 30.90 29.07 10.45
C PRO A 258 29.50 28.66 10.00
N PRO A 259 28.89 27.64 10.62
CA PRO A 259 27.71 26.97 10.08
C PRO A 259 26.68 28.02 9.71
N ALA A 260 26.29 28.03 8.42
CA ALA A 260 25.18 28.82 7.95
C ALA A 260 24.05 28.63 8.96
N LYS A 261 23.61 29.74 9.58
CA LYS A 261 22.55 29.73 10.60
C LYS A 261 21.46 28.80 10.09
N LYS A 262 21.26 27.66 10.78
CA LYS A 262 20.08 26.81 10.59
C LYS A 262 18.92 27.77 10.41
N GLN A 263 18.28 27.78 9.24
CA GLN A 263 17.04 28.52 9.08
C GLN A 263 16.18 28.09 10.26
N GLN A 264 15.92 29.03 11.15
CA GLN A 264 15.15 28.75 12.35
C GLN A 264 13.85 28.16 11.82
N LYS A 265 13.51 26.94 12.23
CA LYS A 265 12.18 26.38 11.99
C LYS A 265 11.20 27.51 12.29
N PRO A 266 10.33 27.92 11.35
CA PRO A 266 9.43 29.02 11.60
C PRO A 266 8.74 28.76 12.94
N LYS A 267 8.87 29.68 13.89
CA LYS A 267 8.29 29.52 15.22
C LYS A 267 6.82 29.19 15.02
N SER A 268 6.38 28.01 15.48
CA SER A 268 4.97 27.62 15.39
C SER A 268 4.14 28.65 16.17
N ILE A 269 3.29 29.38 15.46
CA ILE A 269 2.44 30.44 16.00
C ILE A 269 1.20 29.76 16.59
N LYS A 270 0.93 29.99 17.87
CA LYS A 270 -0.23 29.40 18.56
C LYS A 270 -1.52 29.94 17.93
N VAL A 271 -2.57 29.10 17.90
CA VAL A 271 -3.89 29.45 17.32
C VAL A 271 -4.45 30.76 17.89
N LYS A 272 -4.17 31.07 19.15
CA LYS A 272 -4.61 32.31 19.81
C LYS A 272 -4.04 33.58 19.19
N ASP A 273 -2.87 33.50 18.56
CA ASP A 273 -2.13 34.65 18.02
C ASP A 273 -2.38 34.83 16.51
N TRP A 274 -3.22 34.00 15.88
CA TRP A 274 -3.48 34.06 14.44
C TRP A 274 -4.13 35.38 13.98
N HIS A 275 -4.82 36.09 14.87
CA HIS A 275 -5.40 37.41 14.61
C HIS A 275 -4.36 38.53 14.41
N THR A 276 -3.08 38.28 14.69
CA THR A 276 -1.99 39.27 14.51
C THR A 276 -1.23 39.11 13.20
N LEU A 277 -1.61 38.12 12.38
CA LEU A 277 -0.98 37.83 11.10
C LEU A 277 -1.47 38.77 9.99
N ALA A 278 -0.75 38.80 8.87
CA ALA A 278 -1.09 39.61 7.72
C ALA A 278 -2.42 39.16 7.09
N SER A 279 -3.14 40.11 6.46
CA SER A 279 -4.50 39.88 5.93
C SER A 279 -4.59 38.85 4.80
N ASP A 280 -3.46 38.53 4.16
CA ASP A 280 -3.30 37.53 3.11
C ASP A 280 -2.96 36.13 3.66
N ASP A 281 -2.76 35.98 4.97
CA ASP A 281 -2.48 34.68 5.59
C ASP A 281 -3.78 33.90 5.87
N PHE A 282 -3.86 32.66 5.40
CA PHE A 282 -4.99 31.74 5.66
C PHE A 282 -5.30 31.58 7.15
N ARG A 283 -4.28 31.67 8.02
CA ARG A 283 -4.45 31.56 9.48
C ARG A 283 -5.16 32.79 10.06
N PHE A 284 -4.88 33.98 9.53
CA PHE A 284 -5.61 35.19 9.88
C PHE A 284 -7.08 35.07 9.44
N MET A 285 -7.31 34.66 8.19
CA MET A 285 -8.66 34.48 7.65
C MET A 285 -9.48 33.45 8.45
N HIS A 286 -8.86 32.35 8.88
CA HIS A 286 -9.49 31.38 9.77
C HIS A 286 -9.81 31.98 11.16
N SER A 287 -9.00 32.90 11.69
CA SER A 287 -9.31 33.55 12.97
C SER A 287 -10.48 34.52 12.90
N GLN A 288 -10.77 35.07 11.72
CA GLN A 288 -11.85 36.04 11.49
C GLN A 288 -13.16 35.40 11.02
N ALA A 289 -13.11 34.18 10.48
CA ALA A 289 -14.30 33.44 10.03
C ALA A 289 -14.98 32.73 11.20
N ALA A 290 -16.31 32.84 11.30
CA ALA A 290 -17.07 32.12 12.33
C ALA A 290 -17.19 30.62 12.00
N ASN A 291 -17.27 30.28 10.70
CA ASN A 291 -17.51 28.93 10.18
C ASN A 291 -16.59 28.64 8.98
N GLU A 292 -16.37 27.35 8.66
CA GLU A 292 -15.55 26.91 7.52
C GLU A 292 -16.05 27.43 6.16
N GLU A 293 -17.37 27.58 5.98
CA GLU A 293 -17.95 28.12 4.73
C GLU A 293 -17.59 29.60 4.50
N GLN A 294 -17.63 30.42 5.56
CA GLN A 294 -17.25 31.83 5.47
C GLN A 294 -15.74 32.01 5.26
N MET A 295 -14.94 31.07 5.78
CA MET A 295 -13.51 31.02 5.53
C MET A 295 -13.24 30.75 4.05
N LEU A 296 -13.91 29.75 3.47
CA LEU A 296 -13.77 29.41 2.05
C LEU A 296 -14.18 30.58 1.14
N GLU A 297 -15.25 31.31 1.47
CA GLU A 297 -15.66 32.51 0.74
C GLU A 297 -14.62 33.64 0.82
N ALA A 298 -14.11 33.96 2.01
CA ALA A 298 -13.10 35.00 2.19
C ALA A 298 -11.79 34.66 1.44
N VAL A 299 -11.44 33.38 1.45
CA VAL A 299 -10.27 32.82 0.77
C VAL A 299 -10.44 32.85 -0.75
N GLN A 300 -11.63 32.57 -1.30
CA GLN A 300 -11.94 32.76 -2.72
C GLN A 300 -11.88 34.24 -3.13
N GLN A 301 -12.35 35.17 -2.29
CA GLN A 301 -12.31 36.62 -2.56
C GLN A 301 -10.89 37.19 -2.52
N SER A 302 -10.01 36.63 -1.68
CA SER A 302 -8.60 37.04 -1.60
C SER A 302 -7.76 36.66 -2.82
N GLY A 303 -8.32 35.89 -3.77
CA GLY A 303 -7.64 35.45 -4.99
C GLY A 303 -6.57 34.37 -4.78
N LEU A 304 -6.43 33.86 -3.56
CA LEU A 304 -5.47 32.82 -3.18
C LEU A 304 -5.92 31.40 -3.55
N VAL A 305 -7.19 31.23 -3.95
CA VAL A 305 -7.73 29.96 -4.47
C VAL A 305 -7.75 29.99 -5.99
N PHE A 306 -7.05 29.03 -6.59
CA PHE A 306 -7.18 28.75 -8.00
C PHE A 306 -8.53 28.09 -8.29
N ASN A 307 -9.40 28.79 -9.03
CA ASN A 307 -10.71 28.27 -9.41
C ASN A 307 -10.57 27.39 -10.66
N THR A 308 -10.58 26.07 -10.46
CA THR A 308 -10.48 25.06 -11.53
C THR A 308 -11.65 25.10 -12.51
N ASP A 309 -12.85 25.46 -12.05
CA ASP A 309 -14.06 25.48 -12.91
C ASP A 309 -14.00 26.64 -13.91
N ARG A 310 -13.56 27.82 -13.47
CA ARG A 310 -13.31 28.96 -14.37
C ARG A 310 -12.23 28.63 -15.40
N TRP A 311 -11.14 27.99 -14.98
CA TRP A 311 -10.05 27.61 -15.87
C TRP A 311 -10.51 26.62 -16.97
N LEU A 312 -11.32 25.62 -16.61
CA LEU A 312 -11.92 24.67 -17.56
C LEU A 312 -12.86 25.34 -18.57
N THR A 313 -13.60 26.38 -18.17
CA THR A 313 -14.52 27.11 -19.06
C THR A 313 -13.84 28.17 -19.94
N SER A 314 -12.64 28.62 -19.62
CA SER A 314 -11.88 29.62 -20.40
C SER A 314 -11.02 29.03 -21.51
N GLY A 315 -11.17 27.73 -21.79
CA GLY A 315 -10.42 26.97 -22.80
C GLY A 315 -11.17 26.67 -24.09
N GLU A 316 -12.30 27.35 -24.36
CA GLU A 316 -12.96 27.38 -25.69
C GLU A 316 -12.56 28.62 -26.50
#